data_AF-A0AAU6MPU0-F1
#
_entry.id   AF-A0AAU6MPU0-F1
#
_cell.length_a   1.000
_cell.length_b   1.000
_cell.length_c   1.000
_cell.angle_alpha   90.00
_cell.angle_beta   90.00
_cell.angle_gamma   90.00
#
_symmetry.space_group_name_H-M   'P 1'
#
loop_
_entity.id
_entity.type
_entity.pdbx_description
1 polymer ?
#
loop_
_entity_poly.entity_id
_entity_poly.type
_entity_poly.pdbx_seq_one_letter_code
_entity_poly.pdbx_strand_id
1 'polypeptide(L)'
;MTSKQRTGLALALTGVGALGMALLSPTVQAGADGVRPECPRSLGCDWVPAAYQQTGDPADKETYGNYDTADRPHTNKIRFIVLHDTEEDFDTTLKIFQNPLKQTSAHYVVRSADGHVTQMVKGKDVAWQAGNWYLNSQSIGIEQEGIAVEGAKWYTPEMYRSTAALVRYLAAKYDIPLDRQHIIGHDGVPPTSASGTKNMHWDPGTYWDWNRFMALLGKPTVPSAPRSSKLITVSPDFKKNRQAFRDCEKGVDLPVQGSSAVPLHTAPSTDAPLFSDPGLHTDGSPGTNCVADWGSKISATQQAVVADHAPGWTAIWWYGQKAWFETPAHSRNTTPTSGYVVRPKAGRTDVPVYGVAYPEASEYPADFTDKRVGSPLPYMIKAGQSYPGGGEAPTGFFYAPTIDASYPLDHAYFRGKEKYVTVQIGHRIAFVKASDVDIVRTR
;
A
#
# COMPACT_ATOMS: atom_id res chain seq x y z
N MET A 1 15.36 -17.09 3.75
CA MET A 1 15.85 -16.08 2.78
C MET A 1 16.57 -14.98 3.54
N THR A 2 17.80 -14.63 3.13
CA THR A 2 18.70 -13.68 3.81
C THR A 2 18.30 -12.22 3.59
N SER A 3 18.88 -11.28 4.34
CA SER A 3 18.73 -9.82 4.14
C SER A 3 18.93 -9.38 2.69
N LYS A 4 19.88 -10.02 1.99
CA LYS A 4 20.15 -9.80 0.55
C LYS A 4 18.96 -10.15 -0.35
N GLN A 5 18.11 -11.10 0.04
CA GLN A 5 16.96 -11.56 -0.74
C GLN A 5 15.69 -10.72 -0.49
N ARG A 6 15.62 -9.93 0.59
CA ARG A 6 14.45 -9.08 0.91
C ARG A 6 14.29 -7.86 -0.01
N THR A 7 15.25 -7.62 -0.90
CA THR A 7 15.17 -6.63 -1.99
C THR A 7 14.91 -7.23 -3.38
N GLY A 8 14.70 -8.55 -3.48
CA GLY A 8 14.53 -9.20 -4.77
C GLY A 8 13.86 -10.56 -4.67
N LEU A 9 12.56 -10.57 -4.38
CA LEU A 9 11.58 -11.57 -4.81
C LEU A 9 10.23 -11.16 -4.21
N ALA A 10 9.28 -10.70 -5.04
CA ALA A 10 7.90 -11.10 -4.81
C ALA A 10 7.71 -12.23 -5.82
N LEU A 11 7.65 -13.46 -5.31
CA LEU A 11 7.29 -14.61 -6.11
C LEU A 11 5.87 -14.98 -5.68
N ALA A 12 4.94 -14.86 -6.62
CA ALA A 12 3.65 -15.49 -6.54
C ALA A 12 3.83 -16.98 -6.26
N LEU A 13 3.15 -17.48 -5.22
CA LEU A 13 2.99 -18.92 -4.99
C LEU A 13 1.56 -19.30 -5.39
N THR A 14 1.31 -19.42 -6.68
CA THR A 14 0.25 -20.28 -7.21
C THR A 14 0.85 -21.67 -7.44
N GLY A 15 0.58 -22.61 -6.54
CA GLY A 15 1.11 -23.98 -6.66
C GLY A 15 0.50 -24.93 -5.63
N VAL A 16 -0.43 -25.75 -6.10
CA VAL A 16 -1.15 -26.81 -5.37
C VAL A 16 -0.17 -27.80 -4.73
N GLY A 17 -0.19 -27.91 -3.41
CA GLY A 17 0.63 -28.86 -2.65
C GLY A 17 -0.11 -30.17 -2.35
N ALA A 18 0.44 -31.30 -2.80
CA ALA A 18 0.04 -32.62 -2.34
C ALA A 18 0.54 -32.87 -0.90
N LEU A 19 -0.33 -33.47 -0.07
CA LEU A 19 -0.10 -33.74 1.35
C LEU A 19 1.08 -34.70 1.59
N GLY A 20 2.03 -34.26 2.42
CA GLY A 20 2.89 -35.12 3.22
C GLY A 20 2.70 -34.77 4.69
N MET A 21 1.97 -35.60 5.44
CA MET A 21 1.81 -35.43 6.90
C MET A 21 3.13 -35.77 7.60
N ALA A 22 3.84 -34.75 8.07
CA ALA A 22 4.76 -34.87 9.18
C ALA A 22 4.12 -34.19 10.40
N LEU A 23 3.73 -35.00 11.39
CA LEU A 23 3.23 -34.54 12.68
C LEU A 23 4.38 -33.86 13.45
N LEU A 24 4.51 -32.56 13.30
CA LEU A 24 5.29 -31.73 14.20
C LEU A 24 4.35 -31.25 15.32
N SER A 25 4.67 -31.65 16.56
CA SER A 25 3.99 -31.21 17.77
C SER A 25 3.93 -29.68 17.84
N PRO A 26 2.83 -29.08 18.32
CA PRO A 26 2.76 -27.64 18.51
C PRO A 26 3.69 -27.25 19.66
N THR A 27 4.85 -26.66 19.35
CA THR A 27 5.61 -25.91 20.33
C THR A 27 4.87 -24.60 20.57
N VAL A 28 4.05 -24.58 21.62
CA VAL A 28 3.52 -23.35 22.22
C VAL A 28 4.72 -22.51 22.65
N GLN A 29 5.03 -21.45 21.90
CA GLN A 29 6.12 -20.55 22.25
C GLN A 29 5.70 -19.76 23.49
N ALA A 30 6.50 -19.88 24.55
CA ALA A 30 6.33 -19.19 25.81
C ALA A 30 6.23 -17.67 25.59
N GLY A 31 5.11 -17.06 25.98
CA GLY A 31 4.87 -15.61 25.88
C GLY A 31 3.42 -15.17 25.67
N ALA A 32 2.47 -16.10 25.49
CA ALA A 32 1.06 -15.76 25.28
C ALA A 32 0.37 -15.15 26.52
N ASP A 33 0.76 -15.58 27.73
CA ASP A 33 0.18 -15.09 28.98
C ASP A 33 0.80 -13.75 29.39
N GLY A 34 0.11 -12.64 29.13
CA GLY A 34 0.41 -11.32 29.71
C GLY A 34 0.72 -10.18 28.75
N VAL A 35 0.79 -10.42 27.43
CA VAL A 35 0.89 -9.33 26.46
C VAL A 35 -0.50 -8.76 26.21
N ARG A 36 -0.70 -7.50 26.61
CA ARG A 36 -1.92 -6.76 26.28
C ARG A 36 -1.84 -6.26 24.84
N PRO A 37 -2.79 -6.60 23.97
CA PRO A 37 -2.78 -6.11 22.60
C PRO A 37 -3.02 -4.59 22.54
N GLU A 38 -2.39 -3.96 21.56
CA GLU A 38 -2.37 -2.52 21.29
C GLU A 38 -3.62 -2.09 20.51
N CYS A 39 -4.79 -2.32 21.10
CA CYS A 39 -6.09 -2.05 20.51
C CYS A 39 -6.91 -1.06 21.36
N PRO A 40 -7.89 -0.35 20.77
CA PRO A 40 -8.89 0.37 21.55
C PRO A 40 -9.71 -0.61 22.41
N ARG A 41 -10.02 -0.22 23.66
CA ARG A 41 -10.72 -1.09 24.63
C ARG A 41 -12.11 -1.56 24.19
N SER A 42 -12.71 -0.87 23.22
CA SER A 42 -14.04 -1.20 22.67
C SER A 42 -14.02 -2.33 21.66
N LEU A 43 -12.85 -2.80 21.21
CA LEU A 43 -12.74 -3.91 20.26
C LEU A 43 -12.45 -5.22 20.99
N GLY A 44 -13.11 -6.29 20.56
CA GLY A 44 -12.65 -7.65 20.82
C GLY A 44 -11.30 -7.82 20.15
N CYS A 45 -10.23 -7.74 20.93
CA CYS A 45 -8.87 -7.79 20.44
C CYS A 45 -8.01 -8.67 21.34
N ASP A 46 -7.36 -9.67 20.75
CA ASP A 46 -6.44 -10.59 21.43
C ASP A 46 -5.03 -10.52 20.84
N TRP A 47 -4.13 -11.30 21.43
CA TRP A 47 -2.73 -11.41 21.02
C TRP A 47 -2.43 -12.86 20.66
N VAL A 48 -2.04 -13.08 19.40
CA VAL A 48 -1.57 -14.38 18.89
C VAL A 48 -0.29 -14.10 18.11
N PRO A 49 0.90 -14.35 18.68
CA PRO A 49 2.15 -13.88 18.10
C PRO A 49 2.43 -14.54 16.74
N ALA A 50 2.89 -13.74 15.77
CA ALA A 50 3.58 -14.25 14.60
C ALA A 50 4.90 -14.90 15.02
N ALA A 51 5.39 -15.87 14.24
CA ALA A 51 6.62 -16.58 14.56
C ALA A 51 7.86 -15.72 14.34
N TYR A 52 8.70 -15.61 15.36
CA TYR A 52 10.05 -15.06 15.27
C TYR A 52 11.04 -16.13 15.66
N GLN A 53 11.57 -16.80 14.65
CA GLN A 53 12.43 -17.96 14.85
C GLN A 53 13.41 -18.08 13.70
N GLN A 54 14.64 -18.45 14.02
CA GLN A 54 15.65 -18.81 13.03
C GLN A 54 15.23 -20.10 12.32
N THR A 55 15.38 -20.12 11.01
CA THR A 55 15.00 -21.25 10.16
C THR A 55 16.26 -21.74 9.44
N GLY A 56 16.49 -23.06 9.41
CA GLY A 56 17.69 -23.61 8.76
C GLY A 56 18.91 -23.68 9.68
N ASP A 57 20.10 -23.40 9.13
CA ASP A 57 21.37 -23.53 9.84
C ASP A 57 21.45 -22.55 11.04
N PRO A 58 21.64 -23.02 12.29
CA PRO A 58 21.81 -22.17 13.47
C PRO A 58 22.96 -21.15 13.38
N ALA A 59 23.96 -21.36 12.52
CA ALA A 59 25.02 -20.40 12.26
C ALA A 59 24.60 -19.26 11.32
N ASP A 60 23.59 -19.47 10.45
CA ASP A 60 23.07 -18.44 9.54
C ASP A 60 22.02 -17.57 10.24
N LYS A 61 22.47 -16.45 10.79
CA LYS A 61 21.60 -15.49 11.49
C LYS A 61 20.68 -14.69 10.56
N GLU A 62 20.87 -14.75 9.24
CA GLU A 62 20.08 -13.98 8.28
C GLU A 62 18.80 -14.71 7.83
N THR A 63 18.70 -16.03 8.07
CA THR A 63 17.53 -16.83 7.68
C THR A 63 16.61 -17.09 8.87
N TYR A 64 15.58 -16.27 9.00
CA TYR A 64 14.56 -16.35 10.05
C TYR A 64 13.18 -15.89 9.55
N GLY A 65 12.18 -16.00 10.44
CA GLY A 65 10.78 -15.82 10.14
C GLY A 65 10.16 -14.44 10.41
N ASN A 66 9.28 -14.10 9.49
CA ASN A 66 8.08 -13.25 9.54
C ASN A 66 8.14 -11.77 9.96
N TYR A 67 9.05 -11.32 10.83
CA TYR A 67 9.17 -9.89 11.16
C TYR A 67 10.58 -9.55 11.64
N ASP A 68 10.87 -8.28 11.90
CA ASP A 68 12.12 -7.80 12.53
C ASP A 68 11.84 -7.06 13.83
N THR A 69 12.68 -7.26 14.85
CA THR A 69 12.54 -6.47 16.07
C THR A 69 12.95 -5.02 15.84
N ALA A 70 12.30 -4.10 16.53
CA ALA A 70 12.65 -2.69 16.49
C ALA A 70 12.16 -1.96 17.75
N ASP A 71 12.42 -0.65 17.80
CA ASP A 71 11.94 0.26 18.84
C ASP A 71 11.21 1.45 18.22
N ARG A 72 10.23 1.16 17.35
CA ARG A 72 9.37 2.20 16.76
C ARG A 72 8.34 2.67 17.79
N PRO A 73 7.99 3.96 17.84
CA PRO A 73 8.42 5.03 16.93
C PRO A 73 9.69 5.79 17.40
N HIS A 74 10.43 5.30 18.41
CA HIS A 74 11.60 6.00 18.95
C HIS A 74 12.76 6.07 17.94
N THR A 75 13.03 4.97 17.23
CA THR A 75 14.06 4.93 16.17
C THR A 75 13.60 5.64 14.91
N ASN A 76 12.49 5.18 14.33
CA ASN A 76 11.86 5.73 13.14
C ASN A 76 10.34 5.78 13.30
N LYS A 77 9.74 6.84 12.74
CA LYS A 77 8.31 7.10 12.87
C LYS A 77 7.48 6.08 12.09
N ILE A 78 6.33 5.72 12.65
CA ILE A 78 5.25 5.04 11.96
C ILE A 78 4.37 6.12 11.33
N ARG A 79 4.28 6.11 10.00
CA ARG A 79 3.60 7.16 9.23
C ARG A 79 2.48 6.65 8.33
N PHE A 80 2.42 5.34 8.11
CA PHE A 80 1.46 4.73 7.20
C PHE A 80 0.70 3.60 7.88
N ILE A 81 -0.52 3.37 7.42
CA ILE A 81 -1.25 2.14 7.66
C ILE A 81 -1.55 1.54 6.30
N VAL A 82 -1.13 0.29 6.10
CA VAL A 82 -1.39 -0.47 4.88
C VAL A 82 -2.49 -1.48 5.17
N LEU A 83 -3.54 -1.42 4.37
CA LEU A 83 -4.66 -2.37 4.39
C LEU A 83 -4.45 -3.43 3.33
N HIS A 84 -4.72 -4.67 3.71
CA HIS A 84 -4.56 -5.86 2.89
C HIS A 84 -5.79 -6.73 2.98
N ASP A 85 -5.95 -7.64 2.03
CA ASP A 85 -6.75 -8.84 2.26
C ASP A 85 -5.88 -10.09 2.23
N THR A 86 -6.34 -11.11 2.95
CA THR A 86 -5.51 -12.27 3.28
C THR A 86 -5.39 -13.30 2.16
N GLU A 87 -6.29 -13.26 1.17
CA GLU A 87 -6.56 -14.34 0.22
C GLU A 87 -6.79 -15.72 0.88
N GLU A 88 -7.21 -15.73 2.16
CA GLU A 88 -7.35 -16.90 3.03
C GLU A 88 -8.42 -16.66 4.12
N ASP A 89 -8.89 -17.72 4.79
CA ASP A 89 -9.70 -17.60 6.01
C ASP A 89 -8.86 -17.20 7.25
N PHE A 90 -9.52 -16.70 8.29
CA PHE A 90 -8.90 -16.15 9.48
C PHE A 90 -7.95 -17.12 10.19
N ASP A 91 -8.39 -18.37 10.43
CA ASP A 91 -7.58 -19.36 11.15
C ASP A 91 -6.38 -19.79 10.32
N THR A 92 -6.54 -19.88 9.00
CA THR A 92 -5.46 -20.16 8.05
C THR A 92 -4.45 -19.03 8.02
N THR A 93 -4.89 -17.76 8.00
CA THR A 93 -4.01 -16.59 8.11
C THR A 93 -3.16 -16.63 9.38
N LEU A 94 -3.76 -16.91 10.54
CA LEU A 94 -3.01 -16.99 11.80
C LEU A 94 -1.93 -18.10 11.73
N LYS A 95 -2.27 -19.28 11.21
CA LYS A 95 -1.31 -20.40 11.05
C LYS A 95 -0.18 -20.06 10.08
N ILE A 96 -0.45 -19.32 9.01
CA ILE A 96 0.57 -18.84 8.07
C ILE A 96 1.55 -17.93 8.81
N PHE A 97 1.07 -16.94 9.55
CA PHE A 97 1.93 -16.00 10.28
C PHE A 97 2.62 -16.63 11.50
N GLN A 98 2.12 -17.75 12.02
CA GLN A 98 2.79 -18.58 13.03
C GLN A 98 3.80 -19.58 12.45
N ASN A 99 3.91 -19.69 11.13
CA ASN A 99 4.91 -20.54 10.51
C ASN A 99 6.11 -19.68 10.06
N PRO A 100 7.29 -19.81 10.68
CA PRO A 100 8.45 -18.98 10.36
C PRO A 100 8.99 -19.22 8.94
N LEU A 101 8.63 -20.34 8.30
CA LEU A 101 9.02 -20.64 6.91
C LEU A 101 8.21 -19.84 5.88
N LYS A 102 7.12 -19.20 6.27
CA LYS A 102 6.27 -18.42 5.35
C LYS A 102 6.85 -17.06 5.00
N GLN A 103 7.70 -16.51 5.86
CA GLN A 103 8.39 -15.23 5.66
C GLN A 103 7.45 -14.07 5.33
N THR A 104 6.30 -14.03 6.01
CA THR A 104 5.30 -12.97 5.90
C THR A 104 4.57 -12.79 7.24
N SER A 105 4.14 -11.57 7.55
CA SER A 105 3.26 -11.27 8.67
C SER A 105 2.60 -9.91 8.51
N ALA A 106 1.53 -9.69 9.28
CA ALA A 106 0.98 -8.38 9.54
C ALA A 106 0.92 -8.09 11.03
N HIS A 107 0.67 -6.82 11.39
CA HIS A 107 0.53 -6.45 12.79
C HIS A 107 -0.82 -6.88 13.34
N TYR A 108 -1.86 -6.81 12.50
CA TYR A 108 -3.23 -7.15 12.88
C TYR A 108 -3.92 -7.96 11.79
N VAL A 109 -4.82 -8.87 12.18
CA VAL A 109 -5.78 -9.56 11.31
C VAL A 109 -7.18 -9.24 11.82
N VAL A 110 -8.10 -8.90 10.91
CA VAL A 110 -9.51 -8.59 11.22
C VAL A 110 -10.40 -9.65 10.61
N ARG A 111 -11.13 -10.37 11.47
CA ARG A 111 -12.07 -11.42 11.06
C ARG A 111 -13.31 -10.82 10.40
N SER A 112 -13.72 -11.42 9.30
CA SER A 112 -14.88 -11.02 8.50
C SER A 112 -16.20 -11.19 9.25
N ALA A 113 -16.41 -12.34 9.88
CA ALA A 113 -17.73 -12.70 10.41
C ALA A 113 -18.25 -11.78 11.53
N ASP A 114 -17.36 -11.25 12.38
CA ASP A 114 -17.73 -10.50 13.59
C ASP A 114 -16.85 -9.27 13.85
N GLY A 115 -15.84 -9.02 13.03
CA GLY A 115 -14.89 -7.92 13.21
C GLY A 115 -13.93 -8.12 14.39
N HIS A 116 -13.75 -9.35 14.89
CA HIS A 116 -12.71 -9.64 15.89
C HIS A 116 -11.32 -9.29 15.34
N VAL A 117 -10.47 -8.75 16.20
CA VAL A 117 -9.11 -8.33 15.84
C VAL A 117 -8.09 -9.20 16.58
N THR A 118 -7.08 -9.68 15.87
CA THR A 118 -5.93 -10.33 16.48
C THR A 118 -4.67 -9.54 16.18
N GLN A 119 -3.94 -9.11 17.20
CA GLN A 119 -2.62 -8.54 17.02
C GLN A 119 -1.57 -9.67 17.00
N MET A 120 -0.70 -9.66 16.00
CA MET A 120 0.33 -10.69 15.80
C MET A 120 1.76 -10.17 15.87
N VAL A 121 2.00 -8.91 15.50
CA VAL A 121 3.29 -8.23 15.65
C VAL A 121 3.09 -6.95 16.47
N LYS A 122 4.01 -6.70 17.42
CA LYS A 122 3.96 -5.50 18.26
C LYS A 122 4.14 -4.25 17.40
N GLY A 123 3.49 -3.14 17.75
CA GLY A 123 3.59 -1.91 16.96
C GLY A 123 5.02 -1.37 16.84
N LYS A 124 5.88 -1.69 17.82
CA LYS A 124 7.30 -1.29 17.80
C LYS A 124 8.16 -2.08 16.81
N ASP A 125 7.78 -3.32 16.49
CA ASP A 125 8.53 -4.25 15.63
C ASP A 125 8.03 -4.13 14.18
N VAL A 126 8.79 -4.59 13.18
CA VAL A 126 8.50 -4.39 11.75
C VAL A 126 7.97 -5.68 11.12
N ALA A 127 6.65 -5.75 10.89
CA ALA A 127 6.03 -6.86 10.15
C ALA A 127 6.46 -6.90 8.66
N TRP A 128 6.54 -8.09 8.08
CA TRP A 128 6.86 -8.30 6.67
C TRP A 128 5.57 -8.41 5.82
N GLN A 129 5.00 -7.26 5.45
CA GLN A 129 3.67 -7.19 4.81
C GLN A 129 3.67 -6.62 3.38
N ALA A 130 4.45 -5.58 3.09
CA ALA A 130 4.23 -4.76 1.89
C ALA A 130 5.06 -5.17 0.66
N GLY A 131 6.06 -6.04 0.83
CA GLY A 131 7.11 -6.23 -0.19
C GLY A 131 8.00 -5.00 -0.46
N ASN A 132 7.77 -3.89 0.26
CA ASN A 132 8.57 -2.68 0.24
C ASN A 132 9.12 -2.42 1.65
N TRP A 133 10.40 -2.74 1.87
CA TRP A 133 11.02 -2.66 3.20
C TRP A 133 10.99 -1.25 3.81
N TYR A 134 11.16 -0.21 2.98
CA TYR A 134 11.03 1.18 3.42
C TYR A 134 9.66 1.43 4.05
N LEU A 135 8.58 1.02 3.38
CA LEU A 135 7.22 1.16 3.93
C LEU A 135 6.93 0.21 5.09
N ASN A 136 7.41 -1.06 5.06
CA ASN A 136 7.28 -1.96 6.20
C ASN A 136 7.82 -1.33 7.47
N SER A 137 9.05 -0.79 7.40
CA SER A 137 9.70 -0.17 8.56
C SER A 137 8.93 1.03 9.10
N GLN A 138 8.06 1.66 8.32
CA GLN A 138 7.36 2.90 8.65
C GLN A 138 5.83 2.75 8.72
N SER A 139 5.32 1.52 8.70
CA SER A 139 3.88 1.26 8.66
C SER A 139 3.41 0.26 9.71
N ILE A 140 2.09 0.26 9.91
CA ILE A 140 1.33 -0.85 10.46
C ILE A 140 0.57 -1.52 9.31
N GLY A 141 0.76 -2.82 9.14
CA GLY A 141 -0.03 -3.64 8.21
C GLY A 141 -1.24 -4.25 8.92
N ILE A 142 -2.41 -4.16 8.30
CA ILE A 142 -3.68 -4.72 8.79
C ILE A 142 -4.28 -5.58 7.69
N GLU A 143 -4.44 -6.86 7.99
CA GLU A 143 -5.05 -7.87 7.12
C GLU A 143 -6.55 -7.96 7.36
N GLN A 144 -7.33 -7.94 6.29
CA GLN A 144 -8.76 -8.20 6.30
C GLN A 144 -8.97 -9.66 5.85
N GLU A 145 -9.60 -10.48 6.68
CA GLU A 145 -9.96 -11.84 6.26
C GLU A 145 -10.82 -11.80 4.99
N GLY A 146 -10.33 -12.37 3.89
CA GLY A 146 -11.14 -12.59 2.73
C GLY A 146 -10.39 -12.91 1.46
N ILE A 147 -11.18 -12.98 0.38
CA ILE A 147 -10.73 -13.19 -1.00
C ILE A 147 -11.09 -11.91 -1.77
N ALA A 148 -10.10 -11.16 -2.27
CA ALA A 148 -10.31 -9.85 -2.87
C ALA A 148 -11.38 -9.85 -3.96
N VAL A 149 -11.36 -10.86 -4.84
CA VAL A 149 -12.29 -10.99 -5.96
C VAL A 149 -13.73 -11.30 -5.56
N GLU A 150 -13.95 -11.79 -4.34
CA GLU A 150 -15.29 -12.12 -3.82
C GLU A 150 -15.94 -10.95 -3.06
N GLY A 151 -15.16 -9.90 -2.73
CA GLY A 151 -15.66 -8.60 -2.30
C GLY A 151 -16.66 -8.65 -1.15
N ALA A 152 -17.92 -8.27 -1.42
CA ALA A 152 -18.97 -8.12 -0.40
C ALA A 152 -19.29 -9.40 0.39
N LYS A 153 -18.87 -10.58 -0.09
CA LYS A 153 -18.94 -11.83 0.68
C LYS A 153 -18.08 -11.77 1.94
N TRP A 154 -16.95 -11.06 1.89
CA TRP A 154 -15.99 -10.97 2.99
C TRP A 154 -15.96 -9.60 3.66
N TYR A 155 -16.19 -8.51 2.93
CA TYR A 155 -16.09 -7.16 3.49
C TYR A 155 -17.38 -6.74 4.22
N THR A 156 -17.58 -7.32 5.40
CA THR A 156 -18.79 -7.14 6.22
C THR A 156 -18.83 -5.78 6.92
N PRO A 157 -20.03 -5.31 7.32
CA PRO A 157 -20.16 -4.14 8.18
C PRO A 157 -19.36 -4.19 9.47
N GLU A 158 -19.25 -5.36 10.08
CA GLU A 158 -18.56 -5.62 11.34
C GLU A 158 -17.06 -5.42 11.15
N MET A 159 -16.47 -6.03 10.11
CA MET A 159 -15.08 -5.81 9.71
C MET A 159 -14.80 -4.31 9.49
N TYR A 160 -15.60 -3.62 8.68
CA TYR A 160 -15.40 -2.19 8.41
C TYR A 160 -15.37 -1.35 9.69
N ARG A 161 -16.29 -1.59 10.63
CA ARG A 161 -16.36 -0.86 11.89
C ARG A 161 -15.14 -1.13 12.78
N SER A 162 -14.73 -2.39 12.90
CA SER A 162 -13.56 -2.79 13.68
C SER A 162 -12.26 -2.26 13.10
N THR A 163 -12.06 -2.41 11.79
CA THR A 163 -10.90 -1.85 11.08
C THR A 163 -10.86 -0.33 11.25
N ALA A 164 -11.99 0.38 11.09
CA ALA A 164 -12.01 1.83 11.27
C ALA A 164 -11.70 2.26 12.71
N ALA A 165 -12.21 1.53 13.71
CA ALA A 165 -11.90 1.81 15.12
C ALA A 165 -10.42 1.59 15.44
N LEU A 166 -9.83 0.50 14.93
CA LEU A 166 -8.41 0.20 15.07
C LEU A 166 -7.55 1.27 14.37
N VAL A 167 -7.86 1.62 13.13
CA VAL A 167 -7.13 2.65 12.37
C VAL A 167 -7.20 4.01 13.05
N ARG A 168 -8.36 4.42 13.57
CA ARG A 168 -8.48 5.68 14.34
C ARG A 168 -7.63 5.66 15.61
N TYR A 169 -7.57 4.53 16.31
CA TYR A 169 -6.72 4.37 17.50
C TYR A 169 -5.23 4.48 17.15
N LEU A 170 -4.78 3.75 16.13
CA LEU A 170 -3.39 3.75 15.67
C LEU A 170 -2.99 5.12 15.13
N ALA A 171 -3.85 5.76 14.35
CA ALA A 171 -3.62 7.09 13.82
C ALA A 171 -3.47 8.14 14.91
N ALA A 172 -4.30 8.09 15.96
CA ALA A 172 -4.16 8.96 17.12
C ALA A 172 -2.88 8.66 17.92
N LYS A 173 -2.50 7.38 18.06
CA LYS A 173 -1.30 6.96 18.79
C LYS A 173 0.00 7.41 18.11
N TYR A 174 0.04 7.36 16.79
CA TYR A 174 1.25 7.60 15.99
C TYR A 174 1.24 8.92 15.20
N ASP A 175 0.21 9.76 15.37
CA ASP A 175 0.01 11.02 14.65
C ASP A 175 -0.01 10.83 13.12
N ILE A 176 -0.79 9.84 12.67
CA ILE A 176 -0.96 9.51 11.24
C ILE A 176 -2.19 10.24 10.70
N PRO A 177 -2.05 11.06 9.63
CA PRO A 177 -3.19 11.67 8.98
C PRO A 177 -4.18 10.62 8.45
N LEU A 178 -5.48 10.84 8.66
CA LEU A 178 -6.54 9.99 8.13
C LEU A 178 -6.89 10.43 6.69
N ASP A 179 -5.97 10.22 5.77
CA ASP A 179 -6.14 10.48 4.34
C ASP A 179 -5.58 9.34 3.49
N ARG A 180 -5.80 9.40 2.17
CA ARG A 180 -5.36 8.36 1.22
C ARG A 180 -3.88 8.45 0.81
N GLN A 181 -3.10 9.36 1.41
CA GLN A 181 -1.64 9.36 1.29
C GLN A 181 -0.97 8.60 2.46
N HIS A 182 -1.71 8.34 3.54
CA HIS A 182 -1.18 7.70 4.74
C HIS A 182 -1.93 6.40 5.10
N ILE A 183 -3.22 6.32 4.78
CA ILE A 183 -4.03 5.11 4.88
C ILE A 183 -4.19 4.55 3.47
N ILE A 184 -3.36 3.57 3.13
CA ILE A 184 -3.24 3.01 1.79
C ILE A 184 -3.71 1.55 1.75
N GLY A 185 -4.15 1.08 0.58
CA GLY A 185 -4.17 -0.36 0.33
C GLY A 185 -2.77 -0.82 -0.06
N HIS A 186 -2.54 -2.13 -0.14
CA HIS A 186 -1.31 -2.67 -0.71
C HIS A 186 -1.16 -2.26 -2.19
N ASP A 187 -2.26 -2.09 -2.91
CA ASP A 187 -2.29 -1.45 -4.24
C ASP A 187 -1.57 -0.09 -4.24
N GLY A 188 -1.72 0.70 -3.17
CA GLY A 188 -1.07 2.00 -3.00
C GLY A 188 0.45 1.95 -2.76
N VAL A 189 1.04 0.77 -2.54
CA VAL A 189 2.47 0.60 -2.26
C VAL A 189 3.29 0.64 -3.56
N PRO A 190 4.33 1.50 -3.66
CA PRO A 190 5.20 1.52 -4.82
C PRO A 190 6.24 0.39 -4.79
N PRO A 191 6.71 -0.06 -5.97
CA PRO A 191 7.85 -0.96 -6.04
C PRO A 191 9.13 -0.22 -5.62
N THR A 192 10.15 -0.94 -5.17
CA THR A 192 11.43 -0.33 -4.78
C THR A 192 12.36 -0.05 -5.97
N SER A 193 12.04 -0.61 -7.14
CA SER A 193 12.77 -0.46 -8.40
C SER A 193 11.83 -0.65 -9.60
N ALA A 194 12.29 -0.26 -10.80
CA ALA A 194 11.50 -0.42 -12.02
C ALA A 194 11.11 -1.88 -12.31
N SER A 195 12.04 -2.83 -12.12
CA SER A 195 11.79 -4.26 -12.36
C SER A 195 10.82 -4.88 -11.35
N GLY A 196 10.64 -4.28 -10.18
CA GLY A 196 9.70 -4.74 -9.16
C GLY A 196 8.24 -4.41 -9.45
N THR A 197 7.92 -3.64 -10.50
CA THR A 197 6.56 -3.13 -10.73
C THR A 197 5.51 -4.22 -10.91
N LYS A 198 5.83 -5.28 -11.67
CA LYS A 198 4.92 -6.41 -11.94
C LYS A 198 4.66 -7.30 -10.72
N ASN A 199 5.49 -7.16 -9.70
CA ASN A 199 5.48 -7.97 -8.48
C ASN A 199 4.67 -7.32 -7.35
N MET A 200 4.13 -6.12 -7.58
CA MET A 200 3.34 -5.41 -6.59
C MET A 200 1.91 -5.92 -6.57
N HIS A 201 1.33 -5.94 -5.38
CA HIS A 201 -0.01 -6.46 -5.16
C HIS A 201 -1.09 -5.43 -5.47
N TRP A 202 -2.35 -5.87 -5.37
CA TRP A 202 -3.55 -5.10 -5.73
C TRP A 202 -4.64 -5.14 -4.65
N ASP A 203 -4.40 -5.82 -3.53
CA ASP A 203 -5.27 -5.87 -2.36
C ASP A 203 -5.38 -4.51 -1.66
N PRO A 204 -6.52 -4.18 -0.99
CA PRO A 204 -7.72 -5.01 -0.79
C PRO A 204 -8.68 -5.01 -2.00
N GLY A 205 -8.17 -4.65 -3.18
CA GLY A 205 -8.89 -4.80 -4.43
C GLY A 205 -10.01 -3.81 -4.68
N THR A 206 -10.70 -4.03 -5.80
CA THR A 206 -11.70 -3.10 -6.34
C THR A 206 -13.01 -3.07 -5.55
N TYR A 207 -13.24 -4.07 -4.70
CA TYR A 207 -14.49 -4.25 -3.95
C TYR A 207 -14.42 -3.79 -2.50
N TRP A 208 -13.26 -3.35 -2.00
CA TRP A 208 -13.19 -2.62 -0.74
C TRP A 208 -13.82 -1.23 -0.92
N ASP A 209 -14.92 -0.94 -0.21
CA ASP A 209 -15.62 0.34 -0.21
C ASP A 209 -14.84 1.41 0.56
N TRP A 210 -13.92 2.07 -0.15
CA TRP A 210 -13.11 3.16 0.39
C TRP A 210 -13.97 4.35 0.85
N ASN A 211 -15.09 4.66 0.19
CA ASN A 211 -15.96 5.75 0.61
C ASN A 211 -16.56 5.47 2.00
N ARG A 212 -17.09 4.26 2.19
CA ARG A 212 -17.61 3.82 3.49
C ARG A 212 -16.53 3.81 4.55
N PHE A 213 -15.36 3.27 4.22
CA PHE A 213 -14.26 3.18 5.16
C PHE A 213 -13.78 4.57 5.61
N MET A 214 -13.51 5.49 4.68
CA MET A 214 -13.10 6.85 5.02
C MET A 214 -14.20 7.62 5.79
N ALA A 215 -15.48 7.36 5.52
CA ALA A 215 -16.59 7.91 6.32
C ALA A 215 -16.57 7.39 7.77
N LEU A 216 -16.30 6.10 7.99
CA LEU A 216 -16.16 5.52 9.34
C LEU A 216 -14.92 6.04 10.08
N LEU A 217 -13.89 6.47 9.35
CA LEU A 217 -12.74 7.18 9.93
C LEU A 217 -13.07 8.63 10.35
N GLY A 218 -14.27 9.14 10.03
CA GLY A 218 -14.66 10.53 10.24
C GLY A 218 -14.11 11.49 9.18
N LYS A 219 -13.74 10.96 8.01
CA LYS A 219 -13.18 11.70 6.87
C LYS A 219 -13.97 11.40 5.59
N PRO A 220 -15.30 11.59 5.58
CA PRO A 220 -16.09 11.38 4.37
C PRO A 220 -15.66 12.34 3.26
N THR A 221 -15.75 11.89 2.01
CA THR A 221 -15.48 12.75 0.86
C THR A 221 -16.57 13.81 0.73
N VAL A 222 -16.20 15.06 0.99
CA VAL A 222 -17.06 16.24 0.86
C VAL A 222 -16.31 17.35 0.13
N PRO A 223 -16.99 18.21 -0.65
CA PRO A 223 -16.34 19.32 -1.33
C PRO A 223 -15.60 20.22 -0.34
N SER A 224 -14.33 20.49 -0.60
CA SER A 224 -13.51 21.43 0.20
C SER A 224 -12.94 22.59 -0.63
N ALA A 225 -13.39 22.69 -1.88
CA ALA A 225 -12.92 23.61 -2.90
C ALA A 225 -14.07 24.03 -3.85
N PRO A 226 -13.97 25.16 -4.57
CA PRO A 226 -14.89 25.48 -5.65
C PRO A 226 -14.80 24.47 -6.79
N ARG A 227 -15.86 24.40 -7.60
CA ARG A 227 -15.93 23.51 -8.78
C ARG A 227 -14.84 23.76 -9.83
N SER A 228 -14.18 24.91 -9.79
CA SER A 228 -13.06 25.26 -10.66
C SER A 228 -11.72 24.66 -10.22
N SER A 229 -11.66 24.02 -9.03
CA SER A 229 -10.41 23.39 -8.55
C SER A 229 -9.93 22.35 -9.55
N LYS A 230 -8.62 22.37 -9.80
CA LYS A 230 -7.95 21.35 -10.60
C LYS A 230 -7.63 20.10 -9.79
N LEU A 231 -7.69 20.16 -8.47
CA LEU A 231 -7.54 18.99 -7.61
C LEU A 231 -8.93 18.42 -7.29
N ILE A 232 -9.10 17.15 -7.56
CA ILE A 232 -10.33 16.41 -7.30
C ILE A 232 -10.05 15.19 -6.43
N THR A 233 -11.06 14.74 -5.71
CA THR A 233 -11.13 13.39 -5.14
C THR A 233 -12.09 12.57 -5.99
N VAL A 234 -11.68 11.37 -6.39
CA VAL A 234 -12.56 10.40 -7.06
C VAL A 234 -13.56 9.86 -6.04
N SER A 235 -14.84 9.91 -6.34
CA SER A 235 -15.91 9.64 -5.36
C SER A 235 -17.14 8.96 -5.97
N PRO A 236 -16.99 7.90 -6.79
CA PRO A 236 -18.14 7.21 -7.35
C PRO A 236 -19.07 6.70 -6.23
N ASP A 237 -20.37 6.66 -6.49
CA ASP A 237 -21.33 5.96 -5.61
C ASP A 237 -21.05 4.46 -5.69
N PHE A 238 -20.50 3.87 -4.63
CA PHE A 238 -20.02 2.48 -4.63
C PHE A 238 -21.07 1.48 -5.12
N LYS A 239 -22.34 1.64 -4.73
CA LYS A 239 -23.42 0.70 -5.10
C LYS A 239 -23.83 0.86 -6.57
N LYS A 240 -23.74 2.07 -7.11
CA LYS A 240 -24.09 2.38 -8.51
C LYS A 240 -22.93 2.20 -9.47
N ASN A 241 -21.70 2.30 -8.97
CA ASN A 241 -20.49 2.08 -9.73
C ASN A 241 -20.24 0.58 -9.89
N ARG A 242 -20.86 0.03 -10.93
CA ARG A 242 -20.86 -1.40 -11.24
C ARG A 242 -19.97 -1.63 -12.44
N GLN A 243 -18.81 -2.21 -12.20
CA GLN A 243 -17.79 -2.48 -13.21
C GLN A 243 -17.70 -3.98 -13.51
N ALA A 244 -17.46 -4.33 -14.77
CA ALA A 244 -17.26 -5.72 -15.19
C ALA A 244 -15.76 -6.06 -15.17
N PHE A 245 -15.37 -6.94 -14.25
CA PHE A 245 -13.99 -7.41 -14.09
C PHE A 245 -13.87 -8.91 -14.39
N ARG A 246 -12.65 -9.34 -14.69
CA ARG A 246 -12.30 -10.75 -14.86
C ARG A 246 -11.23 -11.15 -13.84
N ASP A 247 -11.33 -12.38 -13.34
CA ASP A 247 -10.20 -13.09 -12.75
C ASP A 247 -9.45 -13.74 -13.92
N CYS A 248 -8.44 -13.03 -14.41
CA CYS A 248 -7.70 -13.43 -15.60
C CYS A 248 -6.75 -14.60 -15.35
N GLU A 249 -6.39 -14.88 -14.10
CA GLU A 249 -5.61 -16.07 -13.74
C GLU A 249 -6.45 -17.33 -13.88
N LYS A 250 -7.73 -17.26 -13.47
CA LYS A 250 -8.68 -18.36 -13.61
C LYS A 250 -9.45 -18.35 -14.94
N GLY A 251 -9.31 -17.28 -15.72
CA GLY A 251 -9.99 -17.11 -17.01
C GLY A 251 -11.51 -16.92 -16.90
N VAL A 252 -12.01 -16.45 -15.76
CA VAL A 252 -13.46 -16.32 -15.48
C VAL A 252 -13.91 -14.88 -15.32
N ASP A 253 -15.13 -14.59 -15.75
CA ASP A 253 -15.78 -13.31 -15.51
C ASP A 253 -16.30 -13.25 -14.07
N LEU A 254 -16.08 -12.13 -13.40
CA LEU A 254 -16.54 -11.93 -12.03
C LEU A 254 -17.97 -11.38 -12.01
N PRO A 255 -18.78 -11.74 -10.99
CA PRO A 255 -20.09 -11.14 -10.79
C PRO A 255 -19.98 -9.61 -10.67
N VAL A 256 -20.76 -8.90 -11.47
CA VAL A 256 -20.82 -7.43 -11.42
C VAL A 256 -21.41 -6.99 -10.08
N GLN A 257 -20.60 -6.32 -9.27
CA GLN A 257 -21.00 -5.78 -7.96
C GLN A 257 -20.52 -4.33 -7.80
N GLY A 258 -20.85 -3.71 -6.66
CA GLY A 258 -20.40 -2.36 -6.35
C GLY A 258 -18.89 -2.28 -6.22
N SER A 259 -18.27 -1.21 -6.68
CA SER A 259 -16.82 -1.08 -6.75
C SER A 259 -16.33 0.32 -6.40
N SER A 260 -15.13 0.40 -5.83
CA SER A 260 -14.37 1.64 -5.68
C SER A 260 -13.63 2.03 -6.96
N ALA A 261 -13.40 1.09 -7.89
CA ALA A 261 -12.61 1.34 -9.08
C ALA A 261 -13.39 2.09 -10.17
N VAL A 262 -12.74 3.09 -10.75
CA VAL A 262 -13.20 3.82 -11.94
C VAL A 262 -12.23 3.54 -13.08
N PRO A 263 -12.69 2.94 -14.20
CA PRO A 263 -11.83 2.67 -15.35
C PRO A 263 -11.25 3.95 -15.96
N LEU A 264 -10.02 3.83 -16.45
CA LEU A 264 -9.28 4.88 -17.12
C LEU A 264 -9.02 4.47 -18.57
N HIS A 265 -9.32 5.37 -19.50
CA HIS A 265 -9.17 5.19 -20.93
C HIS A 265 -8.10 6.13 -21.50
N THR A 266 -7.58 5.77 -22.67
CA THR A 266 -6.59 6.57 -23.41
C THR A 266 -7.16 7.81 -24.10
N ALA A 267 -8.48 7.86 -24.31
CA ALA A 267 -9.21 8.98 -24.91
C ALA A 267 -10.63 9.10 -24.28
N PRO A 268 -11.37 10.22 -24.46
CA PRO A 268 -12.71 10.40 -23.89
C PRO A 268 -13.79 9.60 -24.65
N SER A 269 -13.65 8.28 -24.67
CA SER A 269 -14.59 7.33 -25.27
C SER A 269 -14.48 5.97 -24.58
N THR A 270 -15.61 5.29 -24.39
CA THR A 270 -15.65 3.91 -23.87
C THR A 270 -15.06 2.91 -24.87
N ASP A 271 -15.00 3.27 -26.15
CA ASP A 271 -14.36 2.45 -27.20
C ASP A 271 -12.84 2.63 -27.22
N ALA A 272 -12.33 3.67 -26.55
CA ALA A 272 -10.89 3.88 -26.45
C ALA A 272 -10.28 2.80 -25.56
N PRO A 273 -9.08 2.29 -25.88
CA PRO A 273 -8.40 1.31 -25.04
C PRO A 273 -8.24 1.80 -23.60
N LEU A 274 -8.35 0.87 -22.65
CA LEU A 274 -8.01 1.12 -21.25
C LEU A 274 -6.54 1.56 -21.14
N PHE A 275 -6.27 2.43 -20.16
CA PHE A 275 -4.96 2.98 -19.91
C PHE A 275 -3.95 1.86 -19.62
N SER A 276 -2.81 1.91 -20.29
CA SER A 276 -1.71 0.95 -20.17
C SER A 276 -0.66 1.51 -19.21
N ASP A 277 -0.55 0.94 -18.01
CA ASP A 277 0.54 1.30 -17.09
C ASP A 277 1.90 0.89 -17.69
N PRO A 278 2.84 1.83 -17.91
CA PRO A 278 4.13 1.54 -18.57
C PRO A 278 5.02 0.52 -17.84
N GLY A 279 4.85 0.34 -16.54
CA GLY A 279 5.59 -0.62 -15.74
C GLY A 279 4.90 -1.99 -15.62
N LEU A 280 3.58 -2.07 -15.78
CA LEU A 280 2.83 -3.34 -15.84
C LEU A 280 2.81 -3.92 -17.26
N HIS A 281 2.50 -3.07 -18.25
CA HIS A 281 2.39 -3.40 -19.68
C HIS A 281 3.64 -2.93 -20.44
N THR A 282 4.79 -3.48 -20.07
CA THR A 282 6.09 -3.08 -20.64
C THR A 282 6.23 -3.34 -22.15
N ASP A 283 5.35 -4.16 -22.72
CA ASP A 283 5.26 -4.46 -24.15
C ASP A 283 4.38 -3.46 -24.93
N GLY A 284 3.78 -2.48 -24.25
CA GLY A 284 2.86 -1.51 -24.83
C GLY A 284 1.46 -2.05 -25.10
N SER A 285 1.14 -3.25 -24.61
CA SER A 285 -0.23 -3.77 -24.67
C SER A 285 -1.20 -2.83 -23.93
N PRO A 286 -2.45 -2.68 -24.40
CA PRO A 286 -3.46 -1.92 -23.66
C PRO A 286 -3.69 -2.48 -22.25
N GLY A 287 -4.18 -1.62 -21.35
CA GLY A 287 -4.75 -2.08 -20.10
C GLY A 287 -5.94 -3.02 -20.35
N THR A 288 -6.28 -3.80 -19.35
CA THR A 288 -7.31 -4.83 -19.38
C THR A 288 -8.34 -4.60 -18.28
N ASN A 289 -9.46 -5.32 -18.36
CA ASN A 289 -10.44 -5.40 -17.27
C ASN A 289 -10.13 -6.54 -16.28
N CYS A 290 -8.89 -7.06 -16.28
CA CYS A 290 -8.46 -7.97 -15.24
C CYS A 290 -8.52 -7.25 -13.88
N VAL A 291 -9.08 -7.91 -12.88
CA VAL A 291 -9.22 -7.33 -11.54
C VAL A 291 -7.85 -6.98 -10.93
N ALA A 292 -6.82 -7.76 -11.23
CA ALA A 292 -5.44 -7.52 -10.83
C ALA A 292 -4.70 -6.45 -11.67
N ASP A 293 -5.25 -6.03 -12.82
CA ASP A 293 -4.67 -4.95 -13.63
C ASP A 293 -5.05 -3.60 -13.03
N TRP A 294 -4.30 -3.17 -12.04
CA TRP A 294 -4.50 -1.92 -11.31
C TRP A 294 -4.13 -0.67 -12.11
N GLY A 295 -3.38 -0.80 -13.21
CA GLY A 295 -2.86 0.33 -13.97
C GLY A 295 -3.95 1.13 -14.69
N SER A 296 -5.01 0.43 -15.06
CA SER A 296 -6.14 0.91 -15.85
C SER A 296 -7.27 1.54 -15.03
N LYS A 297 -7.07 1.80 -13.73
CA LYS A 297 -8.14 2.27 -12.84
C LYS A 297 -7.65 3.17 -11.72
N ILE A 298 -8.50 4.12 -11.33
CA ILE A 298 -8.34 4.94 -10.13
C ILE A 298 -9.39 4.53 -9.10
N SER A 299 -9.01 4.47 -7.83
CA SER A 299 -9.89 4.02 -6.75
C SER A 299 -10.58 5.19 -6.05
N ALA A 300 -11.80 4.95 -5.54
CA ALA A 300 -12.54 5.90 -4.75
C ALA A 300 -11.69 6.44 -3.59
N THR A 301 -11.94 7.71 -3.25
CA THR A 301 -11.22 8.53 -2.26
C THR A 301 -9.78 8.91 -2.62
N GLN A 302 -9.19 8.35 -3.68
CA GLN A 302 -7.92 8.85 -4.20
C GLN A 302 -8.08 10.24 -4.83
N GLN A 303 -7.01 11.02 -4.80
CA GLN A 303 -6.99 12.34 -5.42
C GLN A 303 -6.38 12.27 -6.82
N ALA A 304 -6.72 13.23 -7.66
CA ALA A 304 -6.11 13.41 -8.97
C ALA A 304 -6.11 14.89 -9.37
N VAL A 305 -5.15 15.26 -10.22
CA VAL A 305 -5.13 16.60 -10.83
C VAL A 305 -5.71 16.52 -12.23
N VAL A 306 -6.72 17.33 -12.49
CA VAL A 306 -7.40 17.46 -13.77
C VAL A 306 -6.44 18.04 -14.81
N ALA A 307 -6.24 17.30 -15.89
CA ALA A 307 -5.40 17.66 -17.02
C ALA A 307 -6.20 18.26 -18.19
N ASP A 308 -7.47 17.86 -18.35
CA ASP A 308 -8.32 18.28 -19.47
C ASP A 308 -9.81 17.93 -19.25
N HIS A 309 -10.68 18.40 -20.14
CA HIS A 309 -12.10 18.03 -20.18
C HIS A 309 -12.59 17.77 -21.61
N ALA A 310 -13.57 16.88 -21.72
CA ALA A 310 -14.38 16.69 -22.91
C ALA A 310 -15.84 16.47 -22.47
N PRO A 311 -16.86 16.57 -23.37
CA PRO A 311 -18.26 16.39 -22.98
C PRO A 311 -18.50 15.05 -22.28
N GLY A 312 -18.79 15.07 -20.97
CA GLY A 312 -19.00 13.87 -20.17
C GLY A 312 -17.72 13.15 -19.69
N TRP A 313 -16.53 13.72 -19.92
CA TRP A 313 -15.24 13.09 -19.58
C TRP A 313 -14.27 14.06 -18.92
N THR A 314 -13.48 13.54 -17.98
CA THR A 314 -12.41 14.29 -17.33
C THR A 314 -11.09 13.56 -17.56
N ALA A 315 -10.08 14.29 -18.03
CA ALA A 315 -8.71 13.77 -18.07
C ALA A 315 -7.98 14.14 -16.78
N ILE A 316 -7.16 13.23 -16.28
CA ILE A 316 -6.24 13.44 -15.16
C ILE A 316 -4.81 13.14 -15.56
N TRP A 317 -3.85 13.74 -14.86
CA TRP A 317 -2.47 13.30 -14.93
C TRP A 317 -2.32 11.94 -14.25
N TRP A 318 -1.83 10.95 -15.00
CA TRP A 318 -1.73 9.54 -14.59
C TRP A 318 -0.47 8.93 -15.23
N TYR A 319 0.48 8.44 -14.42
CA TYR A 319 1.75 7.84 -14.87
C TYR A 319 2.52 8.62 -15.97
N GLY A 320 2.54 9.95 -15.89
CA GLY A 320 3.24 10.79 -16.86
C GLY A 320 2.47 11.06 -18.15
N GLN A 321 1.20 10.67 -18.22
CA GLN A 321 0.31 10.81 -19.38
C GLN A 321 -1.09 11.31 -18.96
N LYS A 322 -1.96 11.61 -19.93
CA LYS A 322 -3.38 11.85 -19.66
C LYS A 322 -4.12 10.51 -19.63
N ALA A 323 -4.98 10.33 -18.65
CA ALA A 323 -5.94 9.24 -18.60
C ALA A 323 -7.35 9.80 -18.40
N TRP A 324 -8.33 9.24 -19.08
CA TRP A 324 -9.71 9.75 -19.15
C TRP A 324 -10.67 8.83 -18.41
N PHE A 325 -11.60 9.39 -17.65
CA PHE A 325 -12.71 8.63 -17.10
C PHE A 325 -14.03 9.38 -17.28
N GLU A 326 -15.11 8.61 -17.28
CA GLU A 326 -16.45 9.12 -17.45
C GLU A 326 -16.86 9.98 -16.23
N THR A 327 -17.32 11.18 -16.54
CA THR A 327 -17.93 12.12 -15.59
C THR A 327 -19.24 12.66 -16.17
N PRO A 328 -20.27 11.81 -16.39
CA PRO A 328 -21.53 12.25 -16.97
C PRO A 328 -22.18 13.35 -16.15
N ALA A 329 -22.97 14.21 -16.80
CA ALA A 329 -23.73 15.23 -16.10
C ALA A 329 -24.58 14.60 -14.97
N HIS A 330 -24.64 15.26 -13.82
CA HIS A 330 -25.36 14.79 -12.63
C HIS A 330 -24.80 13.51 -11.97
N SER A 331 -23.65 12.99 -12.39
CA SER A 331 -22.90 11.96 -11.65
C SER A 331 -22.12 12.58 -10.47
N ARG A 332 -21.84 11.76 -9.45
CA ARG A 332 -20.98 12.13 -8.30
C ARG A 332 -19.56 11.58 -8.40
N ASN A 333 -19.08 11.26 -9.60
CA ASN A 333 -17.80 10.57 -9.80
C ASN A 333 -16.58 11.35 -9.28
N THR A 334 -16.69 12.67 -9.15
CA THR A 334 -15.64 13.52 -8.60
C THR A 334 -16.19 14.51 -7.57
N THR A 335 -15.35 14.83 -6.60
CA THR A 335 -15.58 15.87 -5.60
C THR A 335 -14.45 16.90 -5.69
N PRO A 336 -14.75 18.20 -5.86
CA PRO A 336 -13.72 19.24 -5.84
C PRO A 336 -13.03 19.32 -4.48
N THR A 337 -11.71 19.27 -4.48
CA THR A 337 -10.91 19.17 -3.26
C THR A 337 -9.80 20.22 -3.24
N SER A 338 -9.52 20.72 -2.05
CA SER A 338 -8.37 21.59 -1.77
C SER A 338 -7.24 20.75 -1.20
N GLY A 339 -6.00 21.09 -1.51
CA GLY A 339 -4.85 20.32 -1.04
C GLY A 339 -3.56 20.86 -1.61
N TYR A 340 -2.55 20.00 -1.66
CA TYR A 340 -1.26 20.31 -2.23
C TYR A 340 -1.00 19.43 -3.45
N VAL A 341 -0.33 20.01 -4.43
CA VAL A 341 0.14 19.32 -5.62
C VAL A 341 1.63 19.53 -5.78
N VAL A 342 2.29 18.52 -6.31
CA VAL A 342 3.70 18.49 -6.64
C VAL A 342 3.83 18.70 -8.14
N ARG A 343 4.69 19.63 -8.55
CA ARG A 343 5.00 19.90 -9.95
C ARG A 343 6.50 20.18 -10.15
N PRO A 344 7.07 19.93 -11.34
CA PRO A 344 8.47 20.22 -11.60
C PRO A 344 8.78 21.71 -11.41
N LYS A 345 9.94 22.03 -10.84
CA LYS A 345 10.45 23.40 -10.81
C LYS A 345 10.70 23.94 -12.21
N ALA A 346 10.69 25.26 -12.35
CA ALA A 346 11.06 25.93 -13.59
C ALA A 346 12.43 25.43 -14.10
N GLY A 347 12.50 25.08 -15.39
CA GLY A 347 13.70 24.53 -16.03
C GLY A 347 13.88 23.01 -15.88
N ARG A 348 13.05 22.31 -15.10
CA ARG A 348 13.02 20.85 -15.05
C ARG A 348 12.01 20.30 -16.07
N THR A 349 12.49 19.50 -17.02
CA THR A 349 11.63 18.83 -18.01
C THR A 349 11.02 17.55 -17.46
N ASP A 350 11.79 16.82 -16.66
CA ASP A 350 11.44 15.52 -16.12
C ASP A 350 11.95 15.42 -14.69
N VAL A 351 11.08 14.98 -13.77
CA VAL A 351 11.43 14.70 -12.38
C VAL A 351 11.33 13.21 -12.13
N PRO A 352 12.44 12.54 -11.74
CA PRO A 352 12.44 11.13 -11.37
C PRO A 352 11.54 10.87 -10.16
N VAL A 353 10.77 9.79 -10.23
CA VAL A 353 9.93 9.29 -9.13
C VAL A 353 10.60 8.08 -8.50
N TYR A 354 10.55 7.96 -7.19
CA TYR A 354 11.17 6.88 -6.41
C TYR A 354 10.10 6.17 -5.58
N GLY A 355 10.23 4.85 -5.41
CA GLY A 355 9.37 4.08 -4.50
C GLY A 355 9.90 4.00 -3.05
N VAL A 356 11.08 4.58 -2.80
CA VAL A 356 11.73 4.67 -1.48
C VAL A 356 12.42 6.02 -1.35
N ALA A 357 12.52 6.55 -0.13
CA ALA A 357 13.30 7.76 0.18
C ALA A 357 14.51 7.39 1.06
N TYR A 358 15.38 6.51 0.55
CA TYR A 358 16.58 6.09 1.25
C TYR A 358 17.65 7.20 1.29
N PRO A 359 18.59 7.14 2.26
CA PRO A 359 19.76 8.01 2.27
C PRO A 359 20.58 7.87 0.98
N GLU A 360 21.28 8.93 0.61
CA GLU A 360 22.30 8.89 -0.44
C GLU A 360 23.52 8.08 0.03
N ALA A 361 24.28 7.48 -0.90
CA ALA A 361 25.39 6.59 -0.54
C ALA A 361 26.45 7.25 0.36
N SER A 362 26.65 8.56 0.22
CA SER A 362 27.58 9.36 1.03
C SER A 362 27.09 9.64 2.46
N GLU A 363 25.83 9.32 2.77
CA GLU A 363 25.22 9.57 4.07
C GLU A 363 25.35 8.38 5.04
N TYR A 364 25.73 7.23 4.51
CA TYR A 364 26.10 6.07 5.31
C TYR A 364 27.52 6.21 5.89
N PRO A 365 27.84 5.57 7.03
CA PRO A 365 29.21 5.43 7.49
C PRO A 365 30.13 4.92 6.38
N ALA A 366 31.37 5.41 6.33
CA ALA A 366 32.28 5.15 5.22
C ALA A 366 32.59 3.65 5.05
N ASP A 367 32.71 2.94 6.18
CA ASP A 367 33.00 1.52 6.33
C ASP A 367 31.77 0.61 6.24
N PHE A 368 30.55 1.17 6.24
CA PHE A 368 29.33 0.39 6.09
C PHE A 368 29.18 -0.12 4.65
N THR A 369 29.13 -1.43 4.43
CA THR A 369 29.19 -2.03 3.10
C THR A 369 27.82 -2.29 2.46
N ASP A 370 26.75 -2.40 3.25
CA ASP A 370 25.38 -2.69 2.75
C ASP A 370 24.55 -1.42 2.56
N LYS A 371 25.12 -0.42 1.88
CA LYS A 371 24.46 0.86 1.59
C LYS A 371 23.29 0.64 0.64
N ARG A 372 22.11 1.14 1.00
CA ARG A 372 20.91 1.08 0.15
C ARG A 372 20.53 2.47 -0.34
N VAL A 373 20.42 2.63 -1.65
CA VAL A 373 20.03 3.90 -2.29
C VAL A 373 18.78 3.70 -3.12
N GLY A 374 17.96 4.75 -3.22
CA GLY A 374 16.77 4.73 -4.07
C GLY A 374 17.16 4.74 -5.56
N SER A 375 16.50 3.89 -6.34
CA SER A 375 16.58 3.94 -7.81
C SER A 375 15.29 4.51 -8.39
N PRO A 376 15.35 5.31 -9.47
CA PRO A 376 14.15 5.80 -10.13
C PRO A 376 13.23 4.66 -10.62
N LEU A 377 11.93 4.91 -10.52
CA LEU A 377 10.86 4.14 -11.14
C LEU A 377 10.73 4.51 -12.64
N PRO A 378 10.01 3.72 -13.45
CA PRO A 378 9.78 4.05 -14.86
C PRO A 378 8.87 5.28 -15.05
N TYR A 379 8.34 5.83 -13.96
CA TYR A 379 7.44 6.97 -13.96
C TYR A 379 8.19 8.28 -13.72
N MET A 380 7.76 9.33 -14.41
CA MET A 380 8.33 10.68 -14.26
C MET A 380 7.21 11.71 -14.20
N ILE A 381 7.46 12.80 -13.48
CA ILE A 381 6.62 14.00 -13.54
C ILE A 381 7.21 14.93 -14.60
N LYS A 382 6.49 15.10 -15.71
CA LYS A 382 6.95 15.93 -16.82
C LYS A 382 6.58 17.40 -16.62
N ALA A 383 7.31 18.31 -17.28
CA ALA A 383 6.97 19.73 -17.31
C ALA A 383 5.51 19.95 -17.71
N GLY A 384 4.83 20.85 -16.98
CA GLY A 384 3.39 21.12 -17.17
C GLY A 384 2.44 20.12 -16.48
N GLN A 385 2.96 19.05 -15.88
CA GLN A 385 2.15 18.12 -15.09
C GLN A 385 2.13 18.51 -13.61
N SER A 386 1.14 18.00 -12.89
CA SER A 386 1.02 18.15 -11.44
C SER A 386 0.30 16.93 -10.86
N TYR A 387 0.70 16.51 -9.67
CA TYR A 387 0.15 15.33 -9.01
C TYR A 387 -0.17 15.63 -7.54
N PRO A 388 -1.21 15.01 -6.93
CA PRO A 388 -1.51 15.21 -5.51
C PRO A 388 -0.31 14.80 -4.64
N GLY A 389 -0.02 15.54 -3.57
CA GLY A 389 1.13 15.22 -2.71
C GLY A 389 1.71 16.44 -2.01
N GLY A 390 2.97 16.34 -1.61
CA GLY A 390 3.75 17.41 -1.00
C GLY A 390 3.92 17.29 0.51
N GLY A 391 3.50 16.16 1.11
CA GLY A 391 3.82 15.85 2.49
C GLY A 391 5.30 15.51 2.66
N GLU A 392 5.86 15.71 3.85
CA GLU A 392 7.23 15.30 4.15
C GLU A 392 7.33 13.76 4.11
N ALA A 393 8.24 13.24 3.29
CA ALA A 393 8.54 11.81 3.29
C ALA A 393 9.57 11.47 4.40
N PRO A 394 9.44 10.33 5.08
CA PRO A 394 10.44 9.90 6.05
C PRO A 394 11.74 9.45 5.37
N THR A 395 12.81 10.22 5.51
CA THR A 395 14.08 9.95 4.82
C THR A 395 14.99 9.05 5.67
N GLY A 396 15.12 7.78 5.28
CA GLY A 396 15.99 6.85 6.00
C GLY A 396 15.80 5.38 5.65
N PHE A 397 16.68 4.56 6.21
CA PHE A 397 16.75 3.12 5.99
C PHE A 397 16.97 2.39 7.32
N PHE A 398 16.06 1.47 7.66
CA PHE A 398 16.24 0.56 8.78
C PHE A 398 17.04 -0.65 8.33
N TYR A 399 18.18 -0.94 8.94
CA TYR A 399 19.00 -2.10 8.61
C TYR A 399 18.82 -3.16 9.69
N ALA A 400 18.20 -4.29 9.34
CA ALA A 400 17.95 -5.40 10.25
C ALA A 400 18.21 -6.75 9.55
N PRO A 401 19.47 -7.08 9.22
CA PRO A 401 19.80 -8.31 8.50
C PRO A 401 19.69 -9.60 9.30
N THR A 402 19.86 -9.57 10.63
CA THR A 402 19.95 -10.80 11.45
C THR A 402 18.85 -10.89 12.50
N ILE A 403 18.56 -12.10 12.99
CA ILE A 403 17.56 -12.32 14.03
C ILE A 403 17.97 -11.77 15.41
N ASP A 404 19.25 -11.61 15.68
CA ASP A 404 19.79 -11.36 17.02
C ASP A 404 20.61 -10.06 17.13
N ALA A 405 20.54 -9.21 16.09
CA ALA A 405 21.31 -7.97 15.99
C ALA A 405 22.84 -8.19 16.14
N SER A 406 23.34 -9.33 15.68
CA SER A 406 24.75 -9.72 15.86
C SER A 406 25.72 -9.01 14.91
N TYR A 407 25.23 -8.41 13.81
CA TYR A 407 26.09 -7.71 12.86
C TYR A 407 26.41 -6.27 13.32
N PRO A 408 27.54 -5.68 12.88
CA PRO A 408 27.81 -4.27 13.10
C PRO A 408 26.69 -3.39 12.54
N LEU A 409 26.24 -2.42 13.34
CA LEU A 409 25.15 -1.49 13.00
C LEU A 409 23.80 -2.17 12.71
N ASP A 410 23.65 -3.44 13.07
CA ASP A 410 22.38 -4.15 12.94
C ASP A 410 21.29 -3.54 13.82
N HIS A 411 20.06 -3.60 13.35
CA HIS A 411 18.87 -2.95 13.91
C HIS A 411 19.04 -1.42 14.07
N ALA A 412 19.90 -0.79 13.25
CA ALA A 412 20.07 0.65 13.24
C ALA A 412 19.19 1.33 12.18
N TYR A 413 18.75 2.55 12.47
CA TYR A 413 18.07 3.41 11.51
C TYR A 413 19.00 4.51 10.99
N PHE A 414 19.37 4.41 9.72
CA PHE A 414 20.18 5.41 9.02
C PHE A 414 19.28 6.54 8.52
N ARG A 415 19.45 7.75 9.07
CA ARG A 415 18.70 8.94 8.65
C ARG A 415 19.35 9.58 7.42
N GLY A 416 18.54 9.86 6.40
CA GLY A 416 18.99 10.61 5.21
C GLY A 416 18.79 12.11 5.37
N LYS A 417 19.69 12.93 4.82
CA LYS A 417 19.60 14.40 4.79
C LYS A 417 18.95 14.89 3.50
N GLU A 418 19.07 14.17 2.39
CA GLU A 418 18.33 14.46 1.16
C GLU A 418 16.83 14.47 1.46
N LYS A 419 16.14 15.54 1.09
CA LYS A 419 14.72 15.73 1.41
C LYS A 419 13.84 15.24 0.28
N TYR A 420 12.90 14.38 0.63
CA TYR A 420 11.89 13.87 -0.28
C TYR A 420 10.50 14.34 0.15
N VAL A 421 9.59 14.45 -0.82
CA VAL A 421 8.18 14.73 -0.59
C VAL A 421 7.33 13.63 -1.18
N THR A 422 6.17 13.38 -0.57
CA THR A 422 5.19 12.40 -1.07
C THR A 422 4.55 12.90 -2.35
N VAL A 423 4.20 11.99 -3.24
CA VAL A 423 3.40 12.25 -4.43
C VAL A 423 2.54 11.03 -4.75
N GLN A 424 1.33 11.22 -5.24
CA GLN A 424 0.50 10.16 -5.78
C GLN A 424 0.74 10.05 -7.30
N ILE A 425 1.47 9.03 -7.74
CA ILE A 425 1.72 8.76 -9.16
C ILE A 425 0.90 7.53 -9.56
N GLY A 426 -0.13 7.79 -10.35
CA GLY A 426 -1.17 6.80 -10.57
C GLY A 426 -1.96 6.54 -9.29
N HIS A 427 -2.15 5.27 -8.96
CA HIS A 427 -2.83 4.82 -7.74
C HIS A 427 -1.87 4.70 -6.53
N ARG A 428 -0.56 4.90 -6.73
CA ARG A 428 0.47 4.67 -5.70
C ARG A 428 0.91 5.94 -5.02
N ILE A 429 1.25 5.84 -3.74
CA ILE A 429 2.17 6.81 -3.14
C ILE A 429 3.57 6.57 -3.68
N ALA A 430 4.34 7.64 -3.81
CA ALA A 430 5.73 7.63 -4.24
C ALA A 430 6.45 8.86 -3.69
N PHE A 431 7.73 9.00 -4.02
CA PHE A 431 8.61 10.02 -3.48
C PHE A 431 9.37 10.72 -4.59
N VAL A 432 9.56 12.03 -4.45
CA VAL A 432 10.40 12.85 -5.34
C VAL A 432 11.30 13.74 -4.49
N LYS A 433 12.47 14.09 -5.03
CA LYS A 433 13.40 15.00 -4.35
C LYS A 433 12.77 16.39 -4.25
N ALA A 434 12.73 16.95 -3.05
CA ALA A 434 12.19 18.29 -2.80
C ALA A 434 12.98 19.39 -3.54
N SER A 435 14.24 19.10 -3.86
CA SER A 435 15.10 19.97 -4.67
C SER A 435 14.60 20.14 -6.11
N ASP A 436 13.78 19.21 -6.64
CA ASP A 436 13.33 19.19 -8.04
C ASP A 436 11.90 19.69 -8.28
N VAL A 437 11.12 19.88 -7.21
CA VAL A 437 9.68 20.17 -7.31
C VAL A 437 9.22 21.36 -6.47
N ASP A 438 8.19 22.03 -6.96
CA ASP A 438 7.40 22.98 -6.18
C ASP A 438 6.21 22.26 -5.56
N ILE A 439 5.93 22.57 -4.29
CA ILE A 439 4.70 22.17 -3.60
C ILE A 439 3.75 23.36 -3.62
N VAL A 440 2.63 23.21 -4.34
CA VAL A 440 1.68 24.30 -4.56
C VAL A 440 0.34 23.94 -3.96
N ARG A 441 -0.22 24.87 -3.18
CA ARG A 441 -1.58 24.71 -2.68
C ARG A 441 -2.58 24.92 -3.81
N THR A 442 -3.44 23.93 -4.04
CA THR A 442 -4.57 24.01 -4.98
C THR A 442 -5.85 24.23 -4.19
N ARG A 443 -6.67 25.16 -4.64
CA ARG A 443 -7.96 25.50 -4.05
C ARG A 443 -9.06 25.49 -5.07
#